data_AF-A0A927S6R3-F1
#
_entry.id   AF-A0A927S6R3-F1
#
_cell.length_a   1.000
_cell.length_b   1.000
_cell.length_c   1.000
_cell.angle_alpha   90.00
_cell.angle_beta   90.00
_cell.angle_gamma   90.00
#
_symmetry.space_group_name_H-M   'P 1'
#
loop_
_entity.id
_entity.type
_entity.pdbx_description
1 polymer ?
#
loop_
_entity_poly.entity_id
_entity_poly.type
_entity_poly.pdbx_seq_one_letter_code
_entity_poly.pdbx_strand_id
1 'polypeptide(L)'
;MSNIDNAIKLYDLMAKRLDESGFAPHQAKVYAEMVEFMADCPTAEDAMVKIKNSPYYLAPSVALVKDKIEAKAKAAREMELPALEQVYLNKLKEIEGDEGAIYDSAYERTAQNIRIKDVQQKEAFLAVFMAYVDLMGCSIQPEEVNDKQKALADAFGELEKLGADFGALAKQPTVRRLVPVSDDVFSRFTKEALELRASLAGVPVGLDEGPMQEEWKRLMEKKDAIQALGRECLPNVGFAECLVIPPSDANGVYTYGYEEREA
;
A
#
# COMPACT_ATOMS: atom_id res chain seq x y z
N MET A 1 29.90 -31.04 -17.51
CA MET A 1 29.14 -30.67 -16.32
C MET A 1 28.10 -31.74 -16.11
N SER A 2 28.08 -32.33 -14.93
CA SER A 2 27.04 -33.26 -14.51
C SER A 2 25.72 -32.50 -14.29
N ASN A 3 24.59 -33.22 -14.26
CA ASN A 3 23.29 -32.60 -13.95
C ASN A 3 23.27 -31.95 -12.56
N ILE A 4 24.06 -32.46 -11.61
CA ILE A 4 24.19 -31.88 -10.27
C ILE A 4 25.03 -30.59 -10.28
N ASP A 5 26.11 -30.50 -11.07
CA ASP A 5 26.91 -29.27 -11.21
C ASP A 5 26.05 -28.10 -11.72
N ASN A 6 25.14 -28.37 -12.66
CA ASN A 6 24.22 -27.38 -13.21
C ASN A 6 23.21 -26.89 -12.16
N ALA A 7 22.69 -27.81 -11.34
CA ALA A 7 21.77 -27.46 -10.25
C ALA A 7 22.49 -26.59 -9.20
N ILE A 8 23.67 -27.01 -8.73
CA ILE A 8 24.49 -26.26 -7.78
C ILE A 8 24.77 -24.85 -8.32
N LYS A 9 25.18 -24.74 -9.59
CA LYS A 9 25.44 -23.44 -10.23
C LYS A 9 24.20 -22.56 -10.32
N LEU A 10 23.03 -23.13 -10.59
CA LEU A 10 21.77 -22.37 -10.62
C LEU A 10 21.43 -21.79 -9.25
N TYR A 11 21.52 -22.61 -8.19
CA TYR A 11 21.24 -22.16 -6.83
C TYR A 11 22.25 -21.11 -6.34
N ASP A 12 23.54 -21.26 -6.66
CA ASP A 12 24.57 -20.26 -6.37
C ASP A 12 24.30 -18.92 -7.08
N LEU A 13 23.90 -18.96 -8.36
CA LEU A 13 23.51 -17.76 -9.11
C LEU A 13 22.27 -17.08 -8.53
N MET A 14 21.26 -17.86 -8.11
CA MET A 14 20.08 -17.32 -7.45
C MET A 14 20.45 -16.68 -6.11
N ALA A 15 21.26 -17.34 -5.28
CA ALA A 15 21.71 -16.81 -4.01
C ALA A 15 22.42 -15.46 -4.18
N LYS A 16 23.41 -15.39 -5.09
CA LYS A 16 24.15 -14.15 -5.39
C LYS A 16 23.26 -13.03 -5.91
N ARG A 17 22.39 -13.33 -6.88
CA ARG A 17 21.46 -12.33 -7.43
C ARG A 17 20.55 -11.74 -6.36
N LEU A 18 20.02 -12.59 -5.47
CA LEU A 18 19.12 -12.16 -4.41
C LEU A 18 19.86 -11.37 -3.32
N ASP A 19 21.08 -11.78 -2.97
CA ASP A 19 21.95 -11.05 -2.04
C ASP A 19 22.31 -9.66 -2.60
N GLU A 20 22.73 -9.58 -3.86
CA GLU A 20 23.03 -8.33 -4.56
C GLU A 20 21.81 -7.40 -4.66
N SER A 21 20.59 -7.96 -4.76
CA SER A 21 19.38 -7.16 -4.80
C SER A 21 19.06 -6.48 -3.47
N GLY A 22 19.45 -7.08 -2.33
CA GLY A 22 19.11 -6.61 -0.99
C GLY A 22 17.62 -6.72 -0.61
N PHE A 23 16.76 -7.31 -1.47
CA PHE A 23 15.31 -7.38 -1.25
C PHE A 23 14.80 -8.75 -0.77
N ALA A 24 15.63 -9.80 -0.85
CA ALA A 24 15.24 -11.17 -0.54
C ALA A 24 16.30 -11.92 0.28
N PRO A 25 16.64 -11.41 1.48
CA PRO A 25 17.74 -11.96 2.28
C PRO A 25 17.48 -13.39 2.76
N HIS A 26 16.24 -13.79 3.03
CA HIS A 26 15.94 -15.15 3.48
C HIS A 26 16.16 -16.15 2.35
N GLN A 27 15.66 -15.85 1.15
CA GLN A 27 15.86 -16.72 -0.01
C GLN A 27 17.33 -16.80 -0.41
N ALA A 28 18.06 -15.69 -0.38
CA ALA A 28 19.50 -15.68 -0.65
C ALA A 28 20.25 -16.66 0.28
N LYS A 29 19.96 -16.58 1.58
CA LYS A 29 20.52 -17.48 2.58
C LYS A 29 20.16 -18.95 2.33
N VAL A 30 18.88 -19.26 2.14
CA VAL A 30 18.44 -20.65 1.91
C VAL A 30 19.06 -21.24 0.65
N TYR A 31 19.14 -20.48 -0.44
CA TYR A 31 19.78 -20.98 -1.66
C TYR A 31 21.28 -21.23 -1.49
N ALA A 32 21.99 -20.39 -0.72
CA ALA A 32 23.39 -20.63 -0.36
C ALA A 32 23.55 -21.91 0.49
N GLU A 33 22.70 -22.10 1.49
CA GLU A 33 22.70 -23.32 2.33
C GLU A 33 22.39 -24.59 1.51
N MET A 34 21.49 -24.49 0.52
CA MET A 34 21.17 -25.60 -0.38
C MET A 34 22.33 -25.96 -1.31
N VAL A 35 23.12 -24.99 -1.76
CA VAL A 35 24.36 -25.23 -2.53
C VAL A 35 25.32 -26.11 -1.73
N GLU A 36 25.56 -25.74 -0.47
CA GLU A 36 26.40 -26.53 0.44
C GLU A 36 25.81 -27.91 0.70
N PHE A 37 24.50 -27.99 0.92
CA PHE A 37 23.81 -29.26 1.19
C PHE A 37 23.88 -30.25 0.03
N MET A 38 23.93 -29.76 -1.21
CA MET A 38 24.00 -30.56 -2.43
C MET A 38 25.43 -30.89 -2.87
N ALA A 39 26.47 -30.26 -2.29
CA ALA A 39 27.85 -30.34 -2.77
C ALA A 39 28.41 -31.78 -2.85
N ASP A 40 28.00 -32.65 -1.91
CA ASP A 40 28.45 -34.04 -1.83
C ASP A 40 27.52 -35.03 -2.55
N CYS A 41 26.48 -34.55 -3.25
CA CYS A 41 25.54 -35.42 -3.94
C CYS A 41 26.13 -35.91 -5.28
N PRO A 42 26.14 -37.24 -5.53
CA PRO A 42 26.66 -37.79 -6.80
C PRO A 42 25.81 -37.40 -8.01
N THR A 43 24.50 -37.24 -7.81
CA THR A 43 23.51 -36.96 -8.85
C THR A 43 22.46 -35.95 -8.39
N ALA A 44 21.71 -35.40 -9.34
CA ALA A 44 20.58 -34.51 -9.06
C ALA A 44 19.44 -35.27 -8.37
N GLU A 45 19.24 -36.55 -8.72
CA GLU A 45 18.26 -37.43 -8.11
C GLU A 45 18.60 -37.68 -6.63
N ASP A 46 19.87 -37.94 -6.30
CA ASP A 46 20.33 -38.09 -4.92
C ASP A 46 20.10 -36.81 -4.12
N ALA A 47 20.42 -35.65 -4.71
CA ALA A 47 20.17 -34.35 -4.10
C ALA A 47 18.66 -34.13 -3.83
N MET A 48 17.79 -34.45 -4.78
CA MET A 48 16.34 -34.33 -4.60
C MET A 48 15.82 -35.21 -3.46
N VAL A 49 16.27 -36.47 -3.39
CA VAL A 49 15.87 -37.39 -2.30
C VAL A 49 16.40 -36.88 -0.96
N LYS A 50 17.63 -36.39 -0.91
CA LYS A 50 18.23 -35.81 0.30
C LYS A 50 17.45 -34.57 0.76
N ILE A 51 17.11 -33.66 -0.15
CA ILE A 51 16.34 -32.44 0.14
C ILE A 51 14.95 -32.79 0.68
N LYS A 52 14.22 -33.70 0.02
CA LYS A 52 12.88 -34.13 0.44
C LYS A 52 12.83 -34.68 1.87
N ASN A 53 13.92 -35.30 2.32
CA ASN A 53 14.04 -35.87 3.66
C ASN A 53 14.80 -34.96 4.63
N SER A 54 14.86 -33.65 4.34
CA SER A 54 15.57 -32.66 5.13
C SER A 54 14.70 -31.42 5.41
N PRO A 55 15.09 -30.57 6.36
CA PRO A 55 14.45 -29.27 6.57
C PRO A 55 14.41 -28.37 5.32
N TYR A 56 15.29 -28.59 4.33
CA TYR A 56 15.35 -27.79 3.11
C TYR A 56 14.21 -28.05 2.11
N TYR A 57 13.33 -29.02 2.35
CA TYR A 57 12.23 -29.30 1.44
C TYR A 57 11.25 -28.11 1.30
N LEU A 58 10.89 -27.49 2.43
CA LEU A 58 9.98 -26.33 2.46
C LEU A 58 10.71 -24.99 2.62
N ALA A 59 11.99 -25.01 2.98
CA ALA A 59 12.75 -23.80 3.28
C ALA A 59 12.69 -22.73 2.18
N PRO A 60 12.77 -23.04 0.86
CA PRO A 60 12.67 -22.01 -0.18
C PRO A 60 11.31 -21.30 -0.19
N SER A 61 10.22 -22.06 -0.03
CA SER A 61 8.86 -21.52 0.01
C SER A 61 8.64 -20.66 1.26
N VAL A 62 9.12 -21.13 2.41
CA VAL A 62 9.06 -20.38 3.68
C VAL A 62 9.85 -19.07 3.55
N ALA A 63 11.06 -19.12 3.01
CA ALA A 63 11.91 -17.95 2.79
C ALA A 63 11.25 -16.92 1.86
N LEU A 64 10.67 -17.37 0.74
CA LEU A 64 9.93 -16.51 -0.19
C LEU A 64 8.78 -15.78 0.51
N VAL A 65 8.00 -16.49 1.33
CA VAL A 65 6.87 -15.89 2.06
C VAL A 65 7.36 -14.91 3.11
N LYS A 66 8.44 -15.22 3.85
CA LYS A 66 9.07 -14.28 4.80
C LYS A 66 9.51 -12.99 4.12
N ASP A 67 10.29 -13.07 3.04
CA ASP A 67 10.75 -11.90 2.30
C ASP A 67 9.57 -11.05 1.78
N LYS A 68 8.51 -11.70 1.27
CA LYS A 68 7.29 -10.99 0.82
C LYS A 68 6.60 -10.26 1.96
N ILE A 69 6.47 -10.87 3.13
CA ILE A 69 5.79 -10.25 4.28
C ILE A 69 6.65 -9.13 4.87
N GLU A 70 7.98 -9.28 4.91
CA GLU A 70 8.90 -8.21 5.31
C GLU A 70 8.81 -7.00 4.38
N ALA A 71 8.77 -7.23 3.06
CA ALA A 71 8.57 -6.16 2.08
C ALA A 71 7.23 -5.44 2.32
N LYS A 72 6.16 -6.18 2.61
CA LYS A 72 4.85 -5.61 2.97
C LYS A 72 4.89 -4.82 4.28
N ALA A 73 5.62 -5.30 5.30
CA ALA A 73 5.81 -4.60 6.57
C ALA A 73 6.58 -3.29 6.38
N LYS A 74 7.67 -3.32 5.60
CA LYS A 74 8.45 -2.14 5.22
C LYS A 74 7.59 -1.12 4.48
N ALA A 75 6.81 -1.54 3.48
CA ALA A 75 5.90 -0.65 2.77
C ALA A 75 4.85 -0.03 3.69
N ALA A 76 4.28 -0.81 4.63
CA ALA A 76 3.34 -0.29 5.61
C ALA A 76 3.98 0.77 6.53
N ARG A 77 5.25 0.58 6.92
CA ARG A 77 6.02 1.57 7.70
C ARG A 77 6.26 2.85 6.90
N GLU A 78 6.67 2.74 5.64
CA GLU A 78 6.90 3.88 4.74
C GLU A 78 5.60 4.66 4.44
N MET A 79 4.47 3.96 4.46
CA MET A 79 3.13 4.55 4.38
C MET A 79 2.59 5.05 5.72
N GLU A 80 3.37 4.95 6.81
CA GLU A 80 3.00 5.39 8.16
C GLU A 80 1.72 4.69 8.69
N LEU A 81 1.55 3.41 8.38
CA LEU A 81 0.42 2.57 8.79
C LEU A 81 0.87 1.55 9.86
N PRO A 82 1.08 1.95 11.13
CA PRO A 82 1.65 1.08 12.15
C PRO A 82 0.77 -0.14 12.48
N ALA A 83 -0.55 0.01 12.41
CA ALA A 83 -1.47 -1.11 12.60
C ALA A 83 -1.32 -2.17 11.49
N LEU A 84 -1.10 -1.74 10.25
CA LEU A 84 -0.88 -2.63 9.11
C LEU A 84 0.50 -3.30 9.19
N GLU A 85 1.54 -2.54 9.55
CA GLU A 85 2.87 -3.07 9.81
C GLU A 85 2.82 -4.19 10.86
N GLN A 86 2.11 -3.95 11.97
CA GLN A 86 2.02 -4.92 13.06
C GLN A 86 1.35 -6.24 12.62
N VAL A 87 0.37 -6.19 11.71
CA VAL A 87 -0.24 -7.41 11.13
C VAL A 87 0.81 -8.26 10.43
N TYR A 88 1.67 -7.64 9.62
CA TYR A 88 2.74 -8.34 8.92
C TYR A 88 3.84 -8.84 9.86
N LEU A 89 4.25 -8.03 10.85
CA LEU A 89 5.24 -8.45 11.84
C LEU A 89 4.75 -9.61 12.72
N ASN A 90 3.45 -9.63 13.07
CA ASN A 90 2.86 -10.76 13.77
C ASN A 90 2.87 -12.01 12.89
N LYS A 91 2.56 -11.87 11.59
CA LYS A 91 2.60 -12.99 10.67
C LYS A 91 4.00 -13.59 10.52
N LEU A 92 5.04 -12.76 10.49
CA LEU A 92 6.43 -13.25 10.49
C LEU A 92 6.74 -14.07 11.73
N LYS A 93 6.35 -13.60 12.92
CA LYS A 93 6.54 -14.34 14.18
C LYS A 93 5.78 -15.67 14.20
N GLU A 94 4.57 -15.72 13.64
CA GLU A 94 3.83 -16.97 13.49
C GLU A 94 4.61 -17.97 12.62
N ILE A 95 5.14 -17.53 11.48
CA ILE A 95 5.92 -18.37 10.57
C ILE A 95 7.25 -18.82 11.21
N GLU A 96 7.86 -17.99 12.06
CA GLU A 96 9.05 -18.36 12.83
C GLU A 96 8.76 -19.44 13.89
N GLY A 97 7.55 -19.44 14.48
CA GLY A 97 7.12 -20.45 15.43
C GLY A 97 6.58 -21.73 14.80
N ASP A 98 5.97 -21.61 13.62
CA ASP A 98 5.38 -22.72 12.84
C ASP A 98 5.47 -22.42 11.34
N GLU A 99 6.33 -23.14 10.62
CA GLU A 99 6.46 -23.00 9.17
C GLU A 99 5.15 -23.28 8.43
N GLY A 100 4.23 -24.07 9.00
CA GLY A 100 2.90 -24.32 8.45
C GLY A 100 2.03 -23.05 8.36
N ALA A 101 2.35 -22.02 9.15
CA ALA A 101 1.63 -20.75 9.15
C ALA A 101 1.73 -20.00 7.82
N ILE A 102 2.65 -20.36 6.91
CA ILE A 102 2.73 -19.77 5.55
C ILE A 102 1.45 -19.98 4.74
N TYR A 103 0.66 -21.01 5.06
CA TYR A 103 -0.58 -21.35 4.35
C TYR A 103 -1.81 -20.63 4.93
N ASP A 104 -1.68 -19.99 6.09
CA ASP A 104 -2.77 -19.21 6.67
C ASP A 104 -2.79 -17.78 6.10
N SER A 105 -3.91 -17.45 5.46
CA SER A 105 -4.16 -16.15 4.82
C SER A 105 -5.11 -15.25 5.62
N ALA A 106 -5.51 -15.60 6.85
CA ALA A 106 -6.42 -14.78 7.65
C ALA A 106 -5.88 -13.35 7.88
N TYR A 107 -4.55 -13.22 8.02
CA TYR A 107 -3.87 -11.92 8.14
C TYR A 107 -4.11 -11.00 6.94
N GLU A 108 -4.32 -11.54 5.74
CA GLU A 108 -4.53 -10.76 4.52
C GLU A 108 -5.85 -10.00 4.56
N ARG A 109 -6.91 -10.62 5.09
CA ARG A 109 -8.21 -9.96 5.26
C ARG A 109 -8.12 -8.83 6.28
N THR A 110 -7.39 -9.05 7.38
CA THR A 110 -7.13 -8.00 8.39
C THR A 110 -6.36 -6.84 7.77
N ALA A 111 -5.29 -7.13 7.04
CA ALA A 111 -4.50 -6.12 6.32
C ALA A 111 -5.34 -5.33 5.31
N GLN A 112 -6.20 -6.02 4.53
CA GLN A 112 -7.08 -5.40 3.56
C GLN A 112 -8.08 -4.44 4.23
N ASN A 113 -8.71 -4.86 5.33
CA ASN A 113 -9.66 -4.01 6.07
C ASN A 113 -9.00 -2.73 6.61
N ILE A 114 -7.75 -2.83 7.08
CA ILE A 114 -6.99 -1.65 7.54
C ILE A 114 -6.74 -0.69 6.38
N ARG A 115 -6.33 -1.21 5.21
CA ARG A 115 -6.09 -0.40 4.00
C ARG A 115 -7.37 0.28 3.50
N ILE A 116 -8.48 -0.46 3.43
CA ILE A 116 -9.78 0.08 3.03
C ILE A 116 -10.16 1.24 3.94
N LYS A 117 -10.04 1.05 5.27
CA LYS A 117 -10.35 2.10 6.24
C LYS A 117 -9.46 3.33 6.06
N ASP A 118 -8.15 3.15 5.90
CA ASP A 118 -7.21 4.25 5.66
C ASP A 118 -7.57 5.05 4.38
N VAL A 119 -7.88 4.36 3.28
CA VAL A 119 -8.31 5.00 2.03
C VAL A 119 -9.61 5.79 2.23
N GLN A 120 -10.62 5.18 2.85
CA GLN A 120 -11.90 5.85 3.12
C GLN A 120 -11.73 7.11 3.98
N GLN A 121 -10.84 7.06 4.99
CA GLN A 121 -10.54 8.22 5.82
C GLN A 121 -9.86 9.35 5.02
N LYS A 122 -8.94 9.00 4.12
CA LYS A 122 -8.28 9.97 3.21
C LYS A 122 -9.26 10.56 2.20
N GLU A 123 -10.14 9.75 1.62
CA GLU A 123 -11.21 10.21 0.72
C GLU A 123 -12.17 11.18 1.42
N ALA A 124 -12.62 10.86 2.63
CA ALA A 124 -13.48 11.73 3.42
C ALA A 124 -12.76 13.04 3.81
N PHE A 125 -11.47 12.97 4.16
CA PHE A 125 -10.66 14.17 4.42
C PHE A 125 -10.56 15.07 3.17
N LEU A 126 -10.31 14.48 2.00
CA LEU A 126 -10.27 15.23 0.74
C LEU A 126 -11.63 15.80 0.37
N ALA A 127 -12.74 15.14 0.70
CA ALA A 127 -14.08 15.70 0.54
C ALA A 127 -14.29 16.97 1.39
N VAL A 128 -13.79 16.98 2.63
CA VAL A 128 -13.78 18.20 3.48
C VAL A 128 -12.97 19.32 2.81
N PHE A 129 -11.78 19.00 2.28
CA PHE A 129 -10.96 19.96 1.57
C PHE A 129 -11.67 20.53 0.33
N MET A 130 -12.27 19.67 -0.50
CA MET A 130 -13.02 20.10 -1.69
C MET A 130 -14.21 20.98 -1.34
N ALA A 131 -14.98 20.64 -0.30
CA ALA A 131 -16.10 21.45 0.16
C ALA A 131 -15.63 22.82 0.71
N TYR A 132 -14.52 22.85 1.45
CA TYR A 132 -13.89 24.09 1.91
C TYR A 132 -13.44 24.97 0.73
N VAL A 133 -12.77 24.37 -0.25
CA VAL A 133 -12.31 25.08 -1.44
C VAL A 133 -13.49 25.64 -2.23
N ASP A 134 -14.57 24.87 -2.40
CA ASP A 134 -15.78 25.33 -3.06
C ASP A 134 -16.39 26.53 -2.33
N LEU A 135 -16.44 26.49 -0.99
CA LEU A 135 -16.94 27.58 -0.14
C LEU A 135 -16.10 28.86 -0.21
N MET A 136 -14.78 28.74 -0.37
CA MET A 136 -13.85 29.86 -0.33
C MET A 136 -13.42 30.38 -1.72
N GLY A 137 -13.56 29.55 -2.76
CA GLY A 137 -12.89 29.73 -4.04
C GLY A 137 -13.71 30.41 -5.14
N CYS A 138 -15.02 30.56 -4.98
CA CYS A 138 -15.88 31.09 -6.05
C CYS A 138 -16.89 32.11 -5.53
N SER A 139 -17.33 32.98 -6.44
CA SER A 139 -18.57 33.74 -6.35
C SER A 139 -19.76 32.77 -6.34
N ILE A 140 -19.92 32.03 -5.25
CA ILE A 140 -21.03 31.10 -5.06
C ILE A 140 -22.30 31.96 -5.02
N GLN A 141 -23.30 31.59 -5.83
CA GLN A 141 -24.60 32.22 -5.72
C GLN A 141 -25.12 32.00 -4.29
N PRO A 142 -25.75 32.99 -3.62
CA PRO A 142 -26.23 32.82 -2.24
C PRO A 142 -27.07 31.55 -2.01
N GLU A 143 -27.75 31.08 -3.06
CA GLU A 143 -28.58 29.87 -3.09
C GLU A 143 -27.75 28.57 -2.99
N GLU A 144 -26.52 28.54 -3.50
CA GLU A 144 -25.63 27.37 -3.51
C GLU A 144 -24.79 27.23 -2.22
N VAL A 145 -24.70 28.30 -1.42
CA VAL A 145 -23.94 28.32 -0.15
C VAL A 145 -24.44 27.25 0.81
N ASN A 146 -25.77 27.08 0.92
CA ASN A 146 -26.37 26.08 1.80
C ASN A 146 -26.03 24.65 1.37
N ASP A 147 -25.98 24.38 0.06
CA ASP A 147 -25.66 23.05 -0.46
C ASP A 147 -24.18 22.71 -0.21
N LYS A 148 -23.28 23.69 -0.35
CA LYS A 148 -21.85 23.51 -0.06
C LYS A 148 -21.57 23.38 1.44
N GLN A 149 -22.28 24.13 2.26
CA GLN A 149 -22.28 23.97 3.72
C GLN A 149 -22.76 22.58 4.14
N LYS A 150 -23.81 22.07 3.51
CA LYS A 150 -24.28 20.70 3.72
C LYS A 150 -23.24 19.67 3.29
N ALA A 151 -22.61 19.84 2.13
CA ALA A 151 -21.54 18.95 1.66
C ALA A 151 -20.35 18.91 2.64
N LEU A 152 -19.98 20.05 3.22
CA LEU A 152 -18.96 20.12 4.28
C LEU A 152 -19.40 19.36 5.54
N ALA A 153 -20.66 19.54 5.98
CA ALA A 153 -21.21 18.81 7.12
C ALA A 153 -21.26 17.29 6.88
N ASP A 154 -21.70 16.87 5.69
CA ASP A 154 -21.77 15.46 5.29
C ASP A 154 -20.37 14.84 5.28
N ALA A 155 -19.36 15.54 4.74
CA ALA A 155 -17.98 15.07 4.73
C ALA A 155 -17.38 14.90 6.13
N PHE A 156 -17.65 15.83 7.06
CA PHE A 156 -17.29 15.67 8.46
C PHE A 156 -18.06 14.52 9.14
N GLY A 157 -19.34 14.34 8.82
CA GLY A 157 -20.14 13.22 9.30
C GLY A 157 -19.61 11.86 8.85
N GLU A 158 -19.09 11.75 7.63
CA GLU A 158 -18.42 10.53 7.14
C GLU A 158 -17.11 10.25 7.91
N LEU A 159 -16.30 11.29 8.19
CA LEU A 159 -15.12 11.13 9.05
C LEU A 159 -15.48 10.60 10.45
N GLU A 160 -16.55 11.13 11.06
CA GLU A 160 -17.05 10.66 12.36
C GLU A 160 -17.50 9.19 12.31
N LYS A 161 -18.26 8.80 11.27
CA LYS A 161 -18.70 7.40 11.07
C LYS A 161 -17.52 6.44 10.94
N LEU A 162 -16.44 6.89 10.30
CA LEU A 162 -15.18 6.13 10.15
C LEU A 162 -14.33 6.14 11.43
N GLY A 163 -14.76 6.84 12.49
CA GLY A 163 -14.04 7.02 13.74
C GLY A 163 -12.73 7.78 13.57
N ALA A 164 -12.68 8.70 12.60
CA ALA A 164 -11.50 9.47 12.25
C ALA A 164 -11.56 10.88 12.84
N ASP A 165 -10.47 11.32 13.45
CA ASP A 165 -10.31 12.70 13.88
C ASP A 165 -9.66 13.53 12.76
N PHE A 166 -10.36 14.56 12.30
CA PHE A 166 -9.87 15.43 11.23
C PHE A 166 -8.53 16.09 11.57
N GLY A 167 -8.38 16.56 12.82
CA GLY A 167 -7.15 17.23 13.27
C GLY A 167 -5.95 16.27 13.33
N ALA A 168 -6.18 15.01 13.70
CA ALA A 168 -5.18 13.95 13.67
C ALA A 168 -4.80 13.58 12.24
N LEU A 169 -5.78 13.42 11.34
CA LEU A 169 -5.53 13.14 9.92
C LEU A 169 -4.73 14.27 9.26
N ALA A 170 -5.07 15.53 9.53
CA ALA A 170 -4.37 16.70 9.00
C ALA A 170 -2.87 16.73 9.35
N LYS A 171 -2.47 16.10 10.46
CA LYS A 171 -1.07 16.01 10.90
C LYS A 171 -0.30 14.87 10.24
N GLN A 172 -0.98 13.97 9.51
CA GLN A 172 -0.32 12.86 8.83
C GLN A 172 0.41 13.36 7.57
N PRO A 173 1.72 13.10 7.45
CA PRO A 173 2.49 13.45 6.25
C PRO A 173 1.91 12.86 4.96
N THR A 174 1.31 11.67 5.01
CA THR A 174 0.60 11.08 3.86
C THR A 174 -0.61 11.90 3.43
N VAL A 175 -1.44 12.37 4.36
CA VAL A 175 -2.60 13.24 4.07
C VAL A 175 -2.16 14.59 3.54
N ARG A 176 -1.13 15.21 4.15
CA ARG A 176 -0.56 16.48 3.68
C ARG A 176 -0.13 16.40 2.22
N ARG A 177 0.49 15.30 1.80
CA ARG A 177 0.92 15.06 0.41
C ARG A 177 -0.23 14.99 -0.60
N LEU A 178 -1.44 14.65 -0.15
CA LEU A 178 -2.63 14.57 -1.02
C LEU A 178 -3.24 15.94 -1.33
N VAL A 179 -2.96 16.97 -0.53
CA VAL A 179 -3.52 18.31 -0.72
C VAL A 179 -2.48 19.21 -1.43
N PRO A 180 -2.68 19.57 -2.70
CA PRO A 180 -1.65 20.22 -3.54
C PRO A 180 -1.57 21.75 -3.33
N VAL A 181 -1.65 22.22 -2.08
CA VAL A 181 -1.54 23.64 -1.70
C VAL A 181 -0.27 23.92 -0.90
N SER A 182 0.08 25.19 -0.73
CA SER A 182 1.18 25.59 0.16
C SER A 182 0.90 25.22 1.62
N ASP A 183 1.95 25.13 2.45
CA ASP A 183 1.79 24.83 3.88
C ASP A 183 0.96 25.88 4.62
N ASP A 184 1.11 27.16 4.27
CA ASP A 184 0.31 28.25 4.85
C ASP A 184 -1.19 28.08 4.54
N VAL A 185 -1.53 27.75 3.29
CA VAL A 185 -2.92 27.50 2.87
C VAL A 185 -3.46 26.24 3.51
N PHE A 186 -2.64 25.19 3.64
CA PHE A 186 -3.04 23.96 4.33
C PHE A 186 -3.30 24.19 5.83
N SER A 187 -2.43 24.94 6.51
CA SER A 187 -2.63 25.34 7.91
C SER A 187 -3.88 26.21 8.09
N ARG A 188 -4.16 27.12 7.16
CA ARG A 188 -5.42 27.88 7.17
C ARG A 188 -6.63 26.98 6.96
N PHE A 189 -6.63 26.14 5.92
CA PHE A 189 -7.69 25.17 5.67
C PHE A 189 -8.00 24.33 6.92
N THR A 190 -6.99 23.73 7.54
CA THR A 190 -7.20 22.83 8.69
C THR A 190 -7.79 23.55 9.90
N LYS A 191 -7.47 24.84 10.09
CA LYS A 191 -8.07 25.68 11.13
C LYS A 191 -9.49 26.12 10.75
N GLU A 192 -9.64 26.74 9.59
CA GLU A 192 -10.88 27.35 9.11
C GLU A 192 -11.97 26.28 8.87
N ALA A 193 -11.63 25.08 8.38
CA ALA A 193 -12.59 23.98 8.24
C ALA A 193 -13.18 23.51 9.58
N LEU A 194 -12.39 23.54 10.66
CA LEU A 194 -12.89 23.25 12.01
C LEU A 194 -13.77 24.38 12.56
N GLU A 195 -13.40 25.64 12.29
CA GLU A 195 -14.22 26.80 12.66
C GLU A 195 -15.55 26.80 11.89
N LEU A 196 -15.53 26.46 10.60
CA LEU A 196 -16.72 26.28 9.77
C LEU A 196 -17.61 25.14 10.25
N ARG A 197 -17.01 24.01 10.66
CA ARG A 197 -17.76 22.92 11.30
C ARG A 197 -18.48 23.40 12.56
N ALA A 198 -17.83 24.23 13.39
CA ALA A 198 -18.44 24.83 14.56
C ALA A 198 -19.52 25.87 14.18
N SER A 199 -19.34 26.60 13.07
CA SER A 199 -20.32 27.58 12.60
C SER A 199 -21.59 26.95 12.04
N LEU A 200 -21.46 25.80 11.38
CA LEU A 200 -22.58 24.96 10.95
C LEU A 200 -23.40 24.42 12.14
N ALA A 201 -22.82 24.40 13.34
CA ALA A 201 -23.52 24.14 14.60
C ALA A 201 -24.10 25.40 15.28
N GLY A 202 -24.03 26.58 14.64
CA GLY A 202 -24.69 27.83 15.08
C GLY A 202 -23.80 28.97 15.58
N VAL A 203 -22.50 29.02 15.24
CA VAL A 203 -21.55 30.06 15.70
C VAL A 203 -21.06 30.93 14.51
N PRO A 204 -21.27 32.25 14.47
CA PRO A 204 -20.82 33.06 13.32
C PRO A 204 -19.29 33.15 13.24
N VAL A 205 -18.72 32.91 12.05
CA VAL A 205 -17.27 32.99 11.77
C VAL A 205 -17.04 33.95 10.59
N GLY A 206 -16.10 34.88 10.73
CA GLY A 206 -15.66 35.76 9.65
C GLY A 206 -14.59 35.07 8.82
N LEU A 207 -14.85 34.86 7.52
CA LEU A 207 -13.92 34.23 6.58
C LEU A 207 -13.13 35.32 5.84
N ASP A 208 -11.83 35.10 5.65
CA ASP A 208 -10.95 35.98 4.84
C ASP A 208 -10.68 35.32 3.48
N GLU A 209 -11.41 35.79 2.46
CA GLU A 209 -11.53 35.19 1.13
C GLU A 209 -10.30 35.40 0.21
N GLY A 210 -9.47 36.42 0.47
CA GLY A 210 -8.49 36.93 -0.51
C GLY A 210 -7.41 35.92 -0.94
N PRO A 211 -6.65 35.30 -0.02
CA PRO A 211 -5.53 34.43 -0.39
C PRO A 211 -5.96 33.05 -0.95
N MET A 212 -7.19 32.63 -0.67
CA MET A 212 -7.72 31.36 -1.18
C MET A 212 -8.16 31.46 -2.64
N GLN A 213 -8.65 32.63 -3.08
CA GLN A 213 -8.99 32.90 -4.48
C GLN A 213 -7.77 32.84 -5.42
N GLU A 214 -6.61 33.33 -4.97
CA GLU A 214 -5.39 33.32 -5.79
C GLU A 214 -4.79 31.91 -5.95
N GLU A 215 -4.77 31.12 -4.87
CA GLU A 215 -4.32 29.73 -4.93
C GLU A 215 -5.34 28.81 -5.65
N TRP A 216 -6.64 29.10 -5.56
CA TRP A 216 -7.68 28.43 -6.34
C TRP A 216 -7.49 28.62 -7.85
N LYS A 217 -7.24 29.86 -8.28
CA LYS A 217 -6.92 30.16 -9.68
C LYS A 217 -5.72 29.35 -10.15
N ARG A 218 -4.66 29.28 -9.33
CA ARG A 218 -3.46 28.48 -9.60
C ARG A 218 -3.73 26.97 -9.65
N LEU A 219 -4.61 26.44 -8.80
CA LEU A 219 -5.01 25.03 -8.80
C LEU A 219 -5.84 24.68 -10.05
N MET A 220 -6.79 25.54 -10.42
CA MET A 220 -7.64 25.35 -11.60
C MET A 220 -6.83 25.42 -12.89
N GLU A 221 -5.81 26.28 -12.98
CA GLU A 221 -4.85 26.31 -14.08
C GLU A 221 -4.04 25.01 -14.21
N LYS A 222 -3.85 24.28 -13.11
CA LYS A 222 -3.13 22.98 -13.09
C LYS A 222 -4.05 21.76 -13.13
N LYS A 223 -5.37 21.95 -13.03
CA LYS A 223 -6.36 20.87 -12.93
C LYS A 223 -6.27 19.90 -14.09
N ASP A 224 -6.22 20.41 -15.32
CA ASP A 224 -6.18 19.57 -16.52
C ASP A 224 -4.87 18.78 -16.61
N ALA A 225 -3.76 19.39 -16.19
CA ALA A 225 -2.46 18.72 -16.13
C ALA A 225 -2.42 17.62 -15.05
N ILE A 226 -2.99 17.87 -13.86
CA ILE A 226 -3.10 16.88 -12.79
C ILE A 226 -4.03 15.73 -13.19
N GLN A 227 -5.15 16.03 -13.85
CA GLN A 227 -6.07 15.01 -14.36
C GLN A 227 -5.46 14.19 -15.51
N ALA A 228 -4.69 14.82 -16.40
CA ALA A 228 -3.93 14.13 -17.44
C ALA A 228 -2.87 13.20 -16.83
N LEU A 229 -2.09 13.69 -15.86
CA LEU A 229 -1.10 12.88 -15.15
C LEU A 229 -1.76 11.71 -14.41
N GLY A 230 -2.92 11.94 -13.76
CA GLY A 230 -3.70 10.87 -13.12
C GLY A 230 -4.17 9.80 -14.11
N ARG A 231 -4.59 10.19 -15.33
CA ARG A 231 -4.95 9.25 -16.41
C ARG A 231 -3.75 8.52 -16.99
N GLU A 232 -2.59 9.16 -17.08
CA GLU A 232 -1.34 8.54 -17.51
C GLU A 232 -0.79 7.56 -16.47
N CYS A 233 -1.00 7.83 -15.18
CA CYS A 233 -0.62 6.92 -14.09
C CYS A 233 -1.63 5.79 -13.85
N LEU A 234 -2.86 5.89 -14.36
CA LEU A 234 -3.93 4.91 -14.17
C LEU A 234 -3.57 3.50 -14.67
N PRO A 235 -2.95 3.33 -15.86
CA PRO A 235 -2.38 2.05 -16.28
C PRO A 235 -1.38 1.51 -15.25
N ASN A 236 -0.52 2.39 -14.70
CA ASN A 236 0.54 2.03 -13.75
C ASN A 236 0.05 1.48 -12.40
N VAL A 237 -1.19 1.80 -12.02
CA VAL A 237 -1.83 1.32 -10.78
C VAL A 237 -2.43 -0.09 -10.96
N GLY A 238 -2.68 -0.53 -12.19
CA GLY A 238 -3.25 -1.86 -12.50
C GLY A 238 -2.23 -3.01 -12.59
N PHE A 239 -0.93 -2.76 -12.54
CA PHE A 239 0.11 -3.79 -12.84
C PHE A 239 0.48 -4.72 -11.68
N ALA A 240 -0.45 -5.00 -10.76
CA ALA A 240 -0.22 -5.98 -9.69
C ALA A 240 -1.42 -6.89 -9.46
N GLU A 241 -1.99 -7.46 -10.52
CA GLU A 241 -2.88 -8.61 -10.42
C GLU A 241 -2.11 -9.90 -10.74
N CYS A 242 -1.94 -10.75 -9.72
CA CYS A 242 -1.49 -12.12 -9.91
C CYS A 242 -2.65 -12.93 -10.49
N LEU A 243 -2.60 -13.26 -11.78
CA LEU A 243 -3.54 -14.17 -12.40
C LEU A 243 -3.19 -15.60 -12.00
N VAL A 244 -4.05 -16.20 -11.17
CA VAL A 244 -4.01 -17.62 -10.85
C VAL A 244 -4.77 -18.35 -11.93
N ILE A 245 -4.05 -19.08 -12.80
CA ILE A 245 -4.67 -19.93 -13.82
C ILE A 245 -4.85 -21.32 -13.19
N PRO A 246 -6.10 -21.75 -12.92
CA PRO A 246 -6.34 -23.08 -12.38
C PRO A 246 -5.97 -24.16 -13.41
N PRO A 247 -5.45 -25.31 -12.95
CA PRO A 247 -5.13 -26.41 -13.85
C PRO A 247 -6.39 -26.95 -14.53
N SER A 248 -6.25 -27.36 -15.79
CA SER A 248 -7.35 -27.89 -16.61
C SER A 248 -7.73 -29.33 -16.30
N ASP A 249 -7.00 -30.01 -15.41
CA ASP A 249 -7.30 -31.36 -14.96
C ASP A 249 -6.90 -31.58 -13.49
N ALA A 250 -7.35 -32.71 -12.93
CA ALA A 250 -7.21 -33.06 -11.52
C ALA A 250 -5.76 -33.30 -11.05
N ASN A 251 -4.79 -33.38 -11.97
CA ASN A 251 -3.37 -33.60 -11.66
C ASN A 251 -2.49 -32.40 -12.06
N GLY A 252 -3.06 -31.30 -12.55
CA GLY A 252 -2.29 -30.15 -13.00
C GLY A 252 -1.83 -29.23 -11.86
N VAL A 253 -0.82 -28.42 -12.16
CA VAL A 253 -0.23 -27.44 -11.23
C VAL A 253 -0.80 -26.05 -11.54
N TYR A 254 -1.08 -25.26 -10.50
CA TYR A 254 -1.46 -23.85 -10.67
C TYR A 254 -0.32 -23.08 -11.33
N THR A 255 -0.63 -22.39 -12.43
CA THR A 255 0.33 -21.50 -13.09
C THR A 255 0.10 -20.08 -12.59
N TYR A 256 1.16 -19.48 -12.06
CA TYR A 256 1.17 -18.07 -11.66
C TYR A 256 1.81 -17.26 -12.78
N GLY A 257 1.00 -16.47 -13.48
CA GLY A 257 1.49 -15.51 -14.46
C GLY A 257 1.63 -14.14 -13.83
N TYR A 258 2.85 -13.59 -13.84
CA TYR A 258 3.02 -12.14 -13.75
C TYR A 258 2.85 -11.60 -15.17
N GLU A 259 1.67 -11.10 -15.52
CA GLU A 259 1.54 -10.23 -16.70
C GLU A 259 2.04 -8.84 -16.29
N GLU A 260 3.36 -8.61 -16.36
CA GLU A 260 3.83 -7.28 -16.77
C GLU A 260 3.44 -7.15 -18.24
N ARG A 261 2.25 -6.59 -18.52
CA ARG A 261 1.98 -6.11 -19.87
C ARG A 261 2.84 -4.89 -20.08
N GLU A 262 3.82 -4.99 -20.98
CA GLU A 262 4.53 -3.83 -21.50
C GLU A 262 3.50 -2.79 -21.99
N ALA A 263 3.77 -1.52 -21.66
CA ALA A 263 2.97 -0.37 -22.04
C ALA A 263 2.80 -0.22 -23.56
#